data_AF-A0A0M9EML3-F1
#
_entry.id   AF-A0A0M9EML3-F1
#
_cell.length_a   1.000
_cell.length_b   1.000
_cell.length_c   1.000
_cell.angle_alpha   90.00
_cell.angle_beta   90.00
_cell.angle_gamma   90.00
#
_symmetry.space_group_name_H-M   'P 1'
#
loop_
_entity.id
_entity.type
_entity.pdbx_description
1 polymer ?
#
loop_
_entity_poly.entity_id
_entity_poly.type
_entity_poly.pdbx_seq_one_letter_code
_entity_poly.pdbx_strand_id
1 'polypeptide(L)'
;MKRLHLPKHIHKTYDAIFSIVNNIGFIPSAVRQQLEDNDEDVLDQWFFNGEGEDVLKEFTELKEIQAEAAAVQVEEASEGTWNLEVHGPLLKLAFKPFSRLRRKLLTHASISKPFIPSTSESSYYPTTKTKMIDWGISISPPETTAEHISRMINSLPVPQRSINQTVYGPVRNTPVAIPIEIKIASGSLEEARGQLGLWIAAWYTRMNALKSCNEGMIAMPMIIVMEHEWKLLFAVDRGDSIVSATI
;
A
#
# COMPACT_ATOMS: atom_id res chain seq x y z
N MET A 1 -13.32 4.39 10.28
CA MET A 1 -14.69 4.39 9.68
C MET A 1 -15.46 3.20 10.25
N LYS A 2 -16.77 3.31 10.53
CA LYS A 2 -17.57 2.15 10.97
C LYS A 2 -17.61 1.11 9.84
N ARG A 3 -17.37 -0.17 10.17
CA ARG A 3 -17.46 -1.34 9.28
C ARG A 3 -18.61 -1.27 8.28
N LEU A 4 -19.79 -0.84 8.75
CA LEU A 4 -21.03 -0.69 7.97
C LEU A 4 -20.93 0.23 6.75
N HIS A 5 -19.94 1.13 6.69
CA HIS A 5 -19.74 2.03 5.56
C HIS A 5 -18.77 1.49 4.51
N LEU A 6 -18.18 0.31 4.73
CA LEU A 6 -17.34 -0.38 3.75
C LEU A 6 -18.20 -1.33 2.92
N PRO A 7 -17.79 -1.64 1.67
CA PRO A 7 -18.43 -2.69 0.90
C PRO A 7 -18.34 -4.04 1.61
N LYS A 8 -19.41 -4.85 1.51
CA LYS A 8 -19.50 -6.16 2.18
C LYS A 8 -18.30 -7.08 1.91
N HIS A 9 -17.72 -7.01 0.71
CA HIS A 9 -16.57 -7.83 0.34
C HIS A 9 -15.29 -7.50 1.13
N ILE A 10 -15.19 -6.33 1.76
CA ILE A 10 -14.04 -5.91 2.59
C ILE A 10 -14.24 -6.26 4.07
N HIS A 11 -15.46 -6.57 4.53
CA HIS A 11 -15.75 -6.75 5.96
C HIS A 11 -14.86 -7.79 6.64
N LYS A 12 -14.61 -8.94 5.99
CA LYS A 12 -13.73 -9.98 6.55
C LYS A 12 -12.31 -9.46 6.77
N THR A 13 -11.79 -8.70 5.82
CA THR A 13 -10.47 -8.06 5.91
C THR A 13 -10.46 -7.00 7.00
N TYR A 14 -11.51 -6.17 7.08
CA TYR A 14 -11.66 -5.18 8.15
C TYR A 14 -11.63 -5.86 9.53
N ASP A 15 -12.38 -6.94 9.71
CA ASP A 15 -12.49 -7.65 11.00
C ASP A 15 -11.12 -8.22 11.41
N ALA A 16 -10.37 -8.81 10.48
CA ALA A 16 -9.02 -9.32 10.73
C ALA A 16 -8.03 -8.20 11.12
N ILE A 17 -8.06 -7.07 10.42
CA ILE A 17 -7.19 -5.92 10.72
C ILE A 17 -7.58 -5.29 12.05
N PHE A 18 -8.88 -5.20 12.35
CA PHE A 18 -9.37 -4.71 13.63
C PHE A 18 -8.86 -5.59 14.78
N SER A 19 -8.86 -6.91 14.63
CA SER A 19 -8.24 -7.81 15.62
C SER A 19 -6.75 -7.50 15.83
N ILE A 20 -5.98 -7.32 14.74
CA ILE A 20 -4.55 -6.99 14.82
C ILE A 20 -4.33 -5.65 15.54
N VAL A 21 -5.10 -4.61 15.21
CA VAL A 21 -5.02 -3.28 15.86
C VAL A 21 -5.33 -3.34 17.36
N ASN A 22 -6.15 -4.30 17.79
CA ASN A 22 -6.47 -4.52 19.21
C ASN A 22 -5.58 -5.60 19.84
N ASN A 23 -4.46 -5.96 19.20
CA ASN A 23 -3.50 -6.95 19.68
C ASN A 23 -4.12 -8.34 19.93
N ILE A 24 -5.03 -8.78 19.05
CA ILE A 24 -5.71 -10.08 19.16
C ILE A 24 -5.19 -11.01 18.06
N GLY A 25 -4.54 -12.09 18.45
CA GLY A 25 -4.17 -13.22 17.59
C GLY A 25 -3.33 -12.82 16.38
N PHE A 26 -2.31 -12.01 16.58
CA PHE A 26 -1.48 -11.43 15.51
C PHE A 26 -0.01 -11.93 15.52
N ILE A 27 0.41 -12.62 16.58
CA ILE A 27 1.76 -13.20 16.70
C ILE A 27 1.66 -14.74 16.77
N PRO A 28 2.50 -15.50 16.04
CA PRO A 28 2.56 -16.94 16.21
C PRO A 28 3.03 -17.34 17.62
N SER A 29 2.40 -18.33 18.25
CA SER A 29 2.81 -18.85 19.57
C SER A 29 4.27 -19.32 19.64
N ALA A 30 4.87 -19.70 18.51
CA ALA A 30 6.25 -20.17 18.42
C ALA A 30 7.32 -19.15 18.85
N VAL A 31 7.02 -17.85 18.85
CA VAL A 31 7.98 -16.79 19.27
C VAL A 31 7.74 -16.28 20.69
N ARG A 32 6.80 -16.88 21.42
CA ARG A 32 6.41 -16.42 22.76
C ARG A 32 7.59 -16.35 23.71
N GLN A 33 8.38 -17.43 23.78
CA GLN A 33 9.52 -17.50 24.69
C GLN A 33 10.54 -16.38 24.41
N GLN A 34 10.82 -16.10 23.13
CA GLN A 34 11.73 -15.04 22.73
C GLN A 34 11.20 -13.65 23.10
N LEU A 35 9.89 -13.43 23.13
CA LEU A 35 9.29 -12.17 23.59
C LEU A 35 9.40 -12.04 25.11
N GLU A 36 9.12 -13.12 25.85
CA GLU A 36 9.24 -13.17 27.31
C GLU A 36 10.69 -12.94 27.77
N ASP A 37 11.67 -13.52 27.06
CA ASP A 37 13.10 -13.35 27.34
C ASP A 37 13.60 -11.90 27.11
N ASN A 38 12.84 -11.07 26.40
CA ASN A 38 13.16 -9.65 26.15
C ASN A 38 12.46 -8.70 27.14
N ASP A 39 11.96 -9.19 28.28
CA ASP A 39 11.24 -8.42 29.31
C ASP A 39 10.02 -7.64 28.77
N GLU A 40 9.36 -8.15 27.72
CA GLU A 40 8.10 -7.58 27.23
C GLU A 40 6.91 -8.08 28.08
N ASP A 41 5.94 -7.20 28.38
CA ASP A 41 4.69 -7.58 29.03
C ASP A 41 3.81 -8.38 28.05
N VAL A 42 4.07 -9.68 27.96
CA VAL A 42 3.43 -10.58 27.00
C VAL A 42 2.02 -10.98 27.45
N LEU A 43 1.02 -10.76 26.58
CA LEU A 43 -0.38 -11.13 26.84
C LEU A 43 -0.83 -12.33 26.01
N ASP A 44 -1.56 -13.26 26.63
CA ASP A 44 -2.06 -14.47 25.96
C ASP A 44 -2.88 -14.18 24.70
N GLN A 45 -3.67 -13.10 24.71
CA GLN A 45 -4.52 -12.72 23.58
C GLN A 45 -3.75 -12.34 22.31
N TRP A 46 -2.44 -12.05 22.40
CA TRP A 46 -1.62 -11.70 21.24
C TRP A 46 -1.42 -12.88 20.30
N PHE A 47 -1.51 -14.10 20.83
CA PHE A 47 -1.02 -15.29 20.14
C PHE A 47 -2.12 -16.02 19.37
N PHE A 48 -1.72 -16.56 18.22
CA PHE A 48 -2.47 -17.59 17.50
C PHE A 48 -1.60 -18.84 17.33
N ASN A 49 -2.24 -19.98 17.09
CA ASN A 49 -1.52 -21.24 16.84
C ASN A 49 -0.78 -21.14 15.49
N GLY A 50 0.54 -20.96 15.57
CA GLY A 50 1.44 -20.91 14.42
C GLY A 50 2.79 -21.47 14.86
N GLU A 51 3.20 -22.57 14.23
CA GLU A 51 4.44 -23.28 14.51
C GLU A 51 5.28 -23.41 13.23
N GLY A 52 6.60 -23.42 13.37
CA GLY A 52 7.53 -23.69 12.26
C GLY A 52 8.85 -22.94 12.36
N GLU A 53 9.92 -23.53 11.83
CA GLU A 53 11.27 -22.94 11.78
C GLU A 53 11.32 -21.62 10.98
N ASP A 54 10.46 -21.48 9.96
CA ASP A 54 10.31 -20.26 9.16
C ASP A 54 9.87 -19.06 10.02
N VAL A 55 9.10 -19.28 11.09
CA VAL A 55 8.59 -18.23 11.97
C VAL A 55 9.72 -17.60 12.79
N LEU A 56 10.62 -18.41 13.34
CA LEU A 56 11.76 -17.91 14.14
C LEU A 56 12.71 -17.10 13.26
N LYS A 57 12.91 -17.54 12.02
CA LYS A 57 13.70 -16.79 11.05
C LYS A 57 13.07 -15.44 10.72
N GLU A 58 11.76 -15.41 10.44
CA GLU A 58 11.04 -14.16 10.21
C GLU A 58 11.11 -13.22 11.42
N PHE A 59 11.01 -13.77 12.65
CA PHE A 59 11.17 -13.00 13.87
C PHE A 59 12.56 -12.35 13.99
N THR A 60 13.63 -13.10 13.72
CA THR A 60 14.99 -12.53 13.71
C THR A 60 15.13 -11.43 12.67
N GLU A 61 14.65 -11.65 11.44
CA GLU A 61 14.66 -10.62 10.37
C GLU A 61 13.87 -9.36 10.82
N LEU A 62 12.74 -9.52 11.54
CA LEU A 62 11.98 -8.40 12.10
C LEU A 62 12.73 -7.65 13.22
N LYS A 63 13.45 -8.35 14.11
CA LYS A 63 14.25 -7.71 15.16
C LYS A 63 15.42 -6.90 14.59
N GLU A 64 16.04 -7.38 13.50
CA GLU A 64 17.06 -6.63 12.77
C GLU A 64 16.47 -5.33 12.19
N ILE A 65 15.30 -5.40 11.54
CA ILE A 65 14.59 -4.22 11.02
C ILE A 65 14.20 -3.26 12.15
N GLN A 66 13.77 -3.78 13.31
CA GLN A 66 13.43 -2.97 14.48
C GLN A 66 14.64 -2.19 15.01
N ALA A 67 15.80 -2.86 15.13
CA ALA A 67 17.04 -2.21 15.57
C ALA A 67 17.48 -1.12 14.60
N GLU A 68 17.39 -1.39 13.30
CA GLU A 68 17.69 -0.41 12.25
C GLU A 68 16.73 0.78 12.30
N ALA A 69 15.43 0.52 12.50
CA ALA A 69 14.42 1.57 12.66
C ALA A 69 14.71 2.51 13.85
N ALA A 70 15.24 1.98 14.95
CA ALA A 70 15.67 2.79 16.08
C ALA A 70 16.92 3.62 15.76
N ALA A 71 17.89 3.05 15.04
CA ALA A 71 19.11 3.76 14.63
C ALA A 71 18.80 4.93 13.68
N VAL A 72 18.05 4.70 12.61
CA VAL A 72 17.71 5.75 11.63
C VAL A 72 16.84 6.86 12.24
N GLN A 73 16.05 6.55 13.28
CA GLN A 73 15.30 7.56 14.02
C GLN A 73 16.23 8.48 14.81
N VAL A 74 17.21 7.91 15.53
CA VAL A 74 18.21 8.68 16.30
C VAL A 74 19.05 9.59 15.39
N GLU A 75 19.33 9.13 14.17
CA GLU A 75 20.09 9.90 13.17
C GLU A 75 19.26 11.02 12.50
N GLU A 76 17.96 11.14 12.80
CA GLU A 76 17.04 12.02 12.09
C GLU A 76 17.13 11.81 10.56
N ALA A 77 17.25 10.54 10.16
CA ALA A 77 17.62 10.19 8.80
C ALA A 77 16.57 10.60 7.77
N SER A 78 17.02 10.76 6.52
CA SER A 78 16.15 11.14 5.42
C SER A 78 15.08 10.07 5.11
N GLU A 79 13.97 10.49 4.51
CA GLU A 79 12.93 9.56 3.99
C GLU A 79 13.52 8.49 3.06
N GLY A 80 14.57 8.84 2.30
CA GLY A 80 15.31 7.89 1.46
C GLY A 80 16.00 6.79 2.26
N THR A 81 16.60 7.14 3.39
CA THR A 81 17.25 6.19 4.31
C THR A 81 16.20 5.26 4.94
N TRP A 82 15.10 5.82 5.46
CA TRP A 82 13.97 5.04 5.96
C TRP A 82 13.43 4.04 4.93
N ASN A 83 13.33 4.46 3.67
CA ASN A 83 12.90 3.59 2.57
C ASN A 83 13.86 2.44 2.29
N LEU A 84 15.16 2.69 2.41
CA LEU A 84 16.20 1.72 2.10
C LEU A 84 16.36 0.70 3.23
N GLU A 85 16.43 1.17 4.47
CA GLU A 85 16.86 0.38 5.62
C GLU A 85 15.69 -0.22 6.42
N VAL A 86 14.50 0.40 6.37
CA VAL A 86 13.34 -0.04 7.17
C VAL A 86 12.18 -0.49 6.29
N HIS A 87 11.55 0.44 5.55
CA HIS A 87 10.29 0.14 4.86
C HIS A 87 10.49 -0.84 3.70
N GLY A 88 11.58 -0.71 2.95
CA GLY A 88 11.93 -1.63 1.87
C GLY A 88 12.11 -3.07 2.34
N PRO A 89 12.98 -3.32 3.35
CA PRO A 89 13.15 -4.63 3.99
C PRO A 89 11.87 -5.18 4.60
N LEU A 90 11.10 -4.37 5.35
CA LEU A 90 9.85 -4.79 5.95
C LEU A 90 8.83 -5.26 4.90
N LEU A 91 8.64 -4.48 3.83
CA LEU A 91 7.77 -4.87 2.73
C LEU A 91 8.31 -6.12 2.01
N LYS A 92 9.63 -6.27 1.87
CA LYS A 92 10.22 -7.47 1.25
C LYS A 92 9.91 -8.72 2.08
N LEU A 93 10.03 -8.63 3.39
CA LEU A 93 9.74 -9.72 4.33
C LEU A 93 8.24 -10.07 4.30
N ALA A 94 7.37 -9.06 4.48
CA ALA A 94 5.91 -9.24 4.49
C ALA A 94 5.36 -9.87 3.21
N PHE A 95 5.97 -9.59 2.05
CA PHE A 95 5.51 -10.14 0.77
C PHE A 95 6.21 -11.43 0.32
N LYS A 96 7.19 -11.94 1.08
CA LYS A 96 7.93 -13.17 0.78
C LYS A 96 7.02 -14.39 0.56
N PRO A 97 5.94 -14.62 1.34
CA PRO A 97 5.02 -15.75 1.12
C PRO A 97 4.16 -15.61 -0.15
N PHE A 98 4.07 -14.41 -0.72
CA PHE A 98 3.13 -14.10 -1.80
C PHE A 98 3.84 -14.04 -3.15
N SER A 99 3.86 -15.18 -3.85
CA SER A 99 4.54 -15.34 -5.15
C SER A 99 4.10 -14.37 -6.24
N ARG A 100 2.88 -13.82 -6.13
CA ARG A 100 2.28 -12.88 -7.11
C ARG A 100 2.32 -11.42 -6.68
N LEU A 101 2.68 -11.11 -5.43
CA LEU A 101 2.77 -9.73 -4.95
C LEU A 101 4.21 -9.24 -5.04
N ARG A 102 4.40 -7.99 -5.48
CA ARG A 102 5.73 -7.37 -5.57
C ARG A 102 5.65 -5.92 -5.14
N ARG A 103 6.52 -5.52 -4.21
CA ARG A 103 6.78 -4.10 -3.93
C ARG A 103 7.47 -3.45 -5.13
N LYS A 104 7.04 -2.24 -5.47
CA LYS A 104 7.58 -1.43 -6.56
C LYS A 104 7.88 -0.05 -6.01
N LEU A 105 9.11 0.42 -6.22
CA LEU A 105 9.49 1.79 -5.94
C LEU A 105 8.87 2.70 -7.01
N LEU A 106 8.12 3.71 -6.60
CA LEU A 106 7.34 4.60 -7.46
C LEU A 106 7.72 6.07 -7.32
N THR A 107 8.85 6.36 -6.67
CA THR A 107 9.38 7.72 -6.44
C THR A 107 9.59 8.54 -7.72
N HIS A 108 9.66 7.89 -8.88
CA HIS A 108 9.77 8.51 -10.20
C HIS A 108 8.52 8.35 -11.08
N ALA A 109 7.43 7.80 -10.52
CA ALA A 109 6.18 7.64 -11.24
C ALA A 109 5.35 8.94 -11.15
N SER A 110 4.95 9.44 -12.32
CA SER A 110 4.01 10.55 -12.47
C SER A 110 2.70 10.09 -13.09
N ILE A 111 1.63 10.82 -12.80
CA ILE A 111 0.33 10.62 -13.46
C ILE A 111 0.44 11.06 -14.91
N SER A 112 0.01 10.20 -15.84
CA SER A 112 0.02 10.53 -17.26
C SER A 112 -1.03 11.59 -17.54
N LYS A 113 -0.70 12.59 -18.38
CA LYS A 113 -1.57 13.75 -18.67
C LYS A 113 -3.06 13.41 -18.92
N PRO A 114 -3.42 12.35 -19.67
CA PRO A 114 -4.82 12.02 -19.93
C PRO A 114 -5.63 11.60 -18.69
N PHE A 115 -4.96 11.26 -17.58
CA PHE A 115 -5.58 10.75 -16.36
C PHE A 115 -5.49 11.74 -15.20
N ILE A 116 -4.99 12.96 -15.44
CA ILE A 116 -5.01 14.03 -14.44
C ILE A 116 -6.48 14.40 -14.19
N PRO A 117 -7.00 14.28 -12.96
CA PRO A 117 -8.40 14.59 -12.67
C PRO A 117 -8.72 16.06 -12.90
N SER A 118 -9.90 16.37 -13.44
CA SER A 118 -10.34 17.75 -13.72
C SER A 118 -10.40 18.63 -12.47
N THR A 119 -10.67 18.05 -11.30
CA THR A 119 -10.62 18.75 -10.00
C THR A 119 -9.22 19.29 -9.66
N SER A 120 -8.16 18.75 -10.28
CA SER A 120 -6.79 19.19 -10.03
C SER A 120 -6.47 20.57 -10.62
N GLU A 121 -7.22 21.05 -11.63
CA GLU A 121 -7.09 22.40 -12.17
C GLU A 121 -7.46 23.49 -11.15
N SER A 122 -8.26 23.11 -10.13
CA SER A 122 -8.65 23.96 -8.99
C SER A 122 -7.96 23.60 -7.67
N SER A 123 -7.13 22.56 -7.65
CA SER A 123 -6.55 22.04 -6.41
C SER A 123 -5.23 22.73 -6.06
N TYR A 124 -4.93 22.82 -4.76
CA TYR A 124 -3.67 23.33 -4.20
C TYR A 124 -2.41 22.53 -4.61
N TYR A 125 -2.54 21.45 -5.37
CA TYR A 125 -1.41 20.59 -5.76
C TYR A 125 -0.96 20.93 -7.19
N PRO A 126 0.24 21.51 -7.36
CA PRO A 126 0.77 21.78 -8.68
C PRO A 126 0.94 20.47 -9.44
N THR A 127 0.37 20.41 -10.65
CA THR A 127 0.58 19.32 -11.63
C THR A 127 2.05 19.16 -12.07
N THR A 128 2.95 19.95 -11.50
CA THR A 128 4.40 19.94 -11.72
C THR A 128 5.18 19.01 -10.79
N LYS A 129 4.55 18.40 -9.75
CA LYS A 129 5.23 17.38 -8.94
C LYS A 129 5.46 16.12 -9.77
N THR A 130 6.74 15.77 -9.97
CA THR A 130 7.18 14.60 -10.74
C THR A 130 7.05 13.29 -9.94
N LYS A 131 7.13 13.36 -8.61
CA LYS A 131 6.89 12.27 -7.66
C LYS A 131 5.45 12.38 -7.14
N MET A 132 4.69 11.29 -7.26
CA MET A 132 3.33 11.22 -6.73
C MET A 132 3.22 10.34 -5.50
N ILE A 133 3.79 9.13 -5.52
CA ILE A 133 3.80 8.19 -4.39
C ILE A 133 5.14 7.47 -4.23
N ASP A 134 5.45 6.97 -3.05
CA ASP A 134 6.71 6.25 -2.76
C ASP A 134 6.74 4.80 -3.25
N TRP A 135 5.72 4.02 -2.90
CA TRP A 135 5.65 2.60 -3.23
C TRP A 135 4.30 2.19 -3.79
N GLY A 136 4.31 1.08 -4.51
CA GLY A 136 3.10 0.36 -4.90
C GLY A 136 3.28 -1.13 -4.75
N ILE A 137 2.27 -1.80 -4.19
CA ILE A 137 2.19 -3.26 -4.19
C ILE A 137 1.50 -3.67 -5.48
N SER A 138 2.29 -4.22 -6.38
CA SER A 138 1.81 -4.73 -7.66
C SER A 138 1.40 -6.19 -7.56
N ILE A 139 0.38 -6.56 -8.34
CA ILE A 139 -0.08 -7.94 -8.47
C ILE A 139 0.27 -8.45 -9.85
N SER A 140 1.01 -9.55 -9.93
CA SER A 140 1.22 -10.29 -11.16
C SER A 140 -0.08 -11.03 -11.53
N PRO A 141 -0.75 -10.65 -12.64
CA PRO A 141 -1.93 -11.37 -13.11
C PRO A 141 -1.56 -12.80 -13.57
N PRO A 142 -2.52 -13.74 -13.63
CA PRO A 142 -2.29 -15.02 -14.30
C PRO A 142 -2.00 -14.78 -15.77
N GLU A 143 -1.32 -15.72 -16.44
CA GLU A 143 -0.84 -15.57 -17.81
C GLU A 143 -1.92 -15.09 -18.79
N THR A 144 -3.08 -15.74 -18.80
CA THR A 144 -4.21 -15.37 -19.68
C THR A 144 -4.70 -13.93 -19.46
N THR A 145 -4.73 -13.48 -18.21
CA THR A 145 -5.08 -12.09 -17.86
C THR A 145 -3.95 -11.13 -18.24
N ALA A 146 -2.69 -11.53 -18.07
CA ALA A 146 -1.51 -10.73 -18.44
C ALA A 146 -1.48 -10.47 -19.96
N GLU A 147 -1.76 -11.50 -20.76
CA GLU A 147 -1.88 -11.40 -22.21
C GLU A 147 -3.03 -10.49 -22.62
N HIS A 148 -4.19 -10.63 -21.96
CA HIS A 148 -5.34 -9.76 -22.22
C HIS A 148 -5.02 -8.29 -21.91
N ILE A 149 -4.43 -8.01 -20.75
CA ILE A 149 -3.95 -6.67 -20.38
C ILE A 149 -2.98 -6.15 -21.44
N SER A 150 -1.99 -6.95 -21.83
CA SER A 150 -0.98 -6.56 -22.82
C SER A 150 -1.59 -6.21 -24.18
N ARG A 151 -2.53 -7.03 -24.69
CA ARG A 151 -3.25 -6.73 -25.94
C ARG A 151 -4.04 -5.43 -25.85
N MET A 152 -4.81 -5.26 -24.77
CA MET A 152 -5.63 -4.08 -24.54
C MET A 152 -4.79 -2.80 -24.44
N ILE A 153 -3.72 -2.79 -23.64
CA ILE A 153 -2.90 -1.58 -23.48
C ILE A 153 -2.10 -1.25 -24.74
N ASN A 154 -1.67 -2.26 -25.52
CA ASN A 154 -0.91 -2.05 -26.74
C ASN A 154 -1.74 -1.42 -27.87
N SER A 155 -3.07 -1.59 -27.85
CA SER A 155 -3.97 -0.89 -28.78
C SER A 155 -4.20 0.58 -28.44
N LEU A 156 -3.75 1.07 -27.29
CA LEU A 156 -3.96 2.45 -26.86
C LEU A 156 -2.86 3.41 -27.39
N PRO A 157 -3.15 4.72 -27.45
CA PRO A 157 -2.14 5.75 -27.72
C PRO A 157 -0.98 5.67 -26.72
N VAL A 158 0.26 5.98 -27.17
CA VAL A 158 1.50 5.85 -26.37
C VAL A 158 1.38 6.42 -24.94
N PRO A 159 0.82 7.63 -24.71
CA PRO A 159 0.69 8.20 -23.36
C PRO A 159 -0.30 7.47 -22.44
N GLN A 160 -1.05 6.51 -22.97
CA GLN A 160 -2.08 5.74 -22.27
C GLN A 160 -1.78 4.23 -22.23
N ARG A 161 -0.61 3.80 -22.75
CA ARG A 161 -0.21 2.38 -22.80
C ARG A 161 0.24 1.87 -21.43
N SER A 162 -0.69 1.80 -20.49
CA SER A 162 -0.47 1.24 -19.15
C SER A 162 -1.78 0.79 -18.55
N ILE A 163 -1.77 -0.30 -17.78
CA ILE A 163 -2.94 -0.68 -16.98
C ILE A 163 -3.23 0.34 -15.87
N ASN A 164 -2.20 1.03 -15.40
CA ASN A 164 -2.29 2.06 -14.38
C ASN A 164 -2.39 3.46 -15.01
N GLN A 165 -2.59 4.48 -14.18
CA GLN A 165 -2.59 5.91 -14.53
C GLN A 165 -1.18 6.47 -14.84
N THR A 166 -0.14 5.63 -14.80
CA THR A 166 1.25 6.01 -15.09
C THR A 166 1.84 5.08 -16.13
N VAL A 167 2.62 5.60 -17.10
CA VAL A 167 3.38 4.80 -18.08
C VAL A 167 4.73 4.31 -17.55
N TYR A 168 5.00 4.52 -16.25
CA TYR A 168 6.21 4.09 -15.56
C TYR A 168 6.43 2.58 -15.74
N GLY A 169 7.59 2.21 -16.30
CA GLY A 169 7.88 0.87 -16.78
C GLY A 169 7.60 -0.25 -15.77
N PRO A 170 8.09 -0.16 -14.51
CA PRO A 170 7.93 -1.19 -13.49
C PRO A 170 6.50 -1.61 -13.15
N VAL A 171 5.50 -0.77 -13.44
CA VAL A 171 4.08 -1.02 -13.21
C VAL A 171 3.22 -0.87 -14.46
N ARG A 172 3.81 -0.76 -15.65
CA ARG A 172 3.05 -0.50 -16.89
C ARG A 172 2.01 -1.59 -17.19
N ASN A 173 2.38 -2.85 -16.97
CA ASN A 173 1.56 -4.01 -17.34
C ASN A 173 0.98 -4.75 -16.13
N THR A 174 1.35 -4.33 -14.92
CA THR A 174 0.96 -4.98 -13.67
C THR A 174 0.16 -4.01 -12.82
N PRO A 175 -1.10 -4.32 -12.45
CA PRO A 175 -1.90 -3.46 -11.60
C PRO A 175 -1.21 -3.15 -10.28
N VAL A 176 -1.25 -1.88 -9.85
CA VAL A 176 -0.91 -1.48 -8.48
C VAL A 176 -2.17 -1.64 -7.63
N ALA A 177 -2.15 -2.56 -6.66
CA ALA A 177 -3.29 -2.84 -5.81
C ALA A 177 -3.28 -2.07 -4.49
N ILE A 178 -2.10 -1.68 -4.00
CA ILE A 178 -1.96 -0.90 -2.78
C ILE A 178 -0.90 0.19 -3.02
N PRO A 179 -1.27 1.45 -3.27
CA PRO A 179 -0.34 2.56 -3.23
C PRO A 179 0.04 2.88 -1.78
N ILE A 180 1.29 3.26 -1.57
CA ILE A 180 1.84 3.61 -0.26
C ILE A 180 2.56 4.94 -0.37
N GLU A 181 2.23 5.87 0.53
CA GLU A 181 2.97 7.11 0.73
C GLU A 181 3.68 7.06 2.07
N ILE A 182 4.91 7.55 2.09
CA ILE A 182 5.77 7.51 3.26
C ILE A 182 6.19 8.93 3.61
N LYS A 183 6.20 9.23 4.91
CA LYS A 183 6.69 10.49 5.46
C LYS A 183 7.51 10.20 6.72
N ILE A 184 8.53 11.02 6.93
CA ILE A 184 9.26 11.13 8.20
C ILE A 184 8.60 12.20 9.10
N ALA A 185 9.04 12.39 10.35
CA ALA A 185 8.42 13.33 11.31
C ALA A 185 8.19 14.76 10.78
N SER A 186 9.05 15.25 9.88
CA SER A 186 8.90 16.58 9.27
C SER A 186 7.82 16.65 8.18
N GLY A 187 7.30 15.51 7.73
CA GLY A 187 6.28 15.42 6.68
C GLY A 187 4.86 15.61 7.21
N SER A 188 3.96 16.06 6.35
CA SER A 188 2.55 16.29 6.70
C SER A 188 1.67 15.10 6.33
N LEU A 189 0.88 14.61 7.29
CA LEU A 189 -0.16 13.59 7.05
C LEU A 189 -1.19 14.06 6.01
N GLU A 190 -1.55 15.34 6.04
CA GLU A 190 -2.47 15.92 5.06
C GLU A 190 -1.85 15.97 3.66
N GLU A 191 -0.54 16.22 3.58
CA GLU A 191 0.17 16.12 2.31
C GLU A 191 0.12 14.70 1.74
N ALA A 192 0.41 13.70 2.59
CA ALA A 192 0.37 12.30 2.20
C ALA A 192 -1.03 11.85 1.75
N ARG A 193 -2.07 12.30 2.47
CA ARG A 193 -3.48 12.08 2.09
C ARG A 193 -3.82 12.70 0.75
N GLY A 194 -3.39 13.94 0.50
CA GLY A 194 -3.64 14.64 -0.76
C GLY A 194 -2.95 13.96 -1.95
N GLN A 195 -1.69 13.53 -1.77
CA GLN A 195 -0.94 12.78 -2.80
C GLN A 195 -1.61 11.44 -3.15
N LEU A 196 -1.97 10.64 -2.14
CA LEU A 196 -2.71 9.39 -2.37
C LEU A 196 -4.10 9.64 -2.97
N GLY A 197 -4.81 10.65 -2.50
CA GLY A 197 -6.12 11.03 -3.03
C GLY A 197 -6.06 11.38 -4.52
N LEU A 198 -5.07 12.19 -4.93
CA LEU A 198 -4.84 12.52 -6.33
C LEU A 198 -4.47 11.28 -7.16
N TRP A 199 -3.60 10.42 -6.61
CA TRP A 199 -3.23 9.15 -7.26
C TRP A 199 -4.45 8.26 -7.49
N ILE A 200 -5.34 8.14 -6.50
CA ILE A 200 -6.57 7.34 -6.62
C ILE A 200 -7.59 7.98 -7.55
N ALA A 201 -7.78 9.29 -7.51
CA ALA A 201 -8.67 9.97 -8.45
C ALA A 201 -8.21 9.73 -9.91
N ALA A 202 -6.90 9.79 -10.17
CA ALA A 202 -6.33 9.47 -11.47
C ALA A 202 -6.48 7.98 -11.84
N TRP A 203 -6.32 7.08 -10.86
CA TRP A 203 -6.61 5.66 -11.03
C TRP A 203 -8.08 5.43 -11.42
N TYR A 204 -9.02 6.13 -10.79
CA TYR A 204 -10.45 6.04 -11.10
C TYR A 204 -10.74 6.47 -12.55
N THR A 205 -10.18 7.61 -12.98
CA THR A 205 -10.23 8.06 -14.38
C THR A 205 -9.69 6.99 -15.33
N ARG A 206 -8.56 6.36 -14.98
CA ARG A 206 -7.97 5.29 -15.79
C ARG A 206 -8.87 4.07 -15.87
N MET A 207 -9.39 3.60 -14.73
CA MET A 207 -10.24 2.41 -14.67
C MET A 207 -11.53 2.63 -15.46
N ASN A 208 -12.17 3.79 -15.35
CA ASN A 208 -13.35 4.13 -16.16
C ASN A 208 -13.05 4.14 -17.66
N ALA A 209 -11.88 4.62 -18.08
CA ALA A 209 -11.47 4.58 -19.47
C ALA A 209 -11.20 3.15 -20.00
N LEU A 210 -10.98 2.19 -19.10
CA LEU A 210 -10.72 0.78 -19.46
C LEU A 210 -11.93 -0.14 -19.33
N LYS A 211 -12.88 0.21 -18.44
CA LYS A 211 -14.08 -0.58 -18.24
C LYS A 211 -14.97 -0.54 -19.48
N SER A 212 -15.48 -1.71 -19.86
CA SER A 212 -16.47 -1.88 -20.92
C SER A 212 -17.89 -2.02 -20.40
N CYS A 213 -18.06 -2.14 -19.08
CA CYS A 213 -19.35 -2.35 -18.41
C CYS A 213 -19.50 -1.41 -17.20
N ASN A 214 -20.75 -1.15 -16.80
CA ASN A 214 -21.13 -0.29 -15.67
C ASN A 214 -20.93 -0.98 -14.30
N GLU A 215 -19.90 -1.83 -14.15
CA GLU A 215 -19.55 -2.40 -12.87
C GLU A 215 -19.01 -1.33 -11.92
N GLY A 216 -19.42 -1.39 -10.64
CA GLY A 216 -18.91 -0.49 -9.61
C GLY A 216 -17.38 -0.61 -9.43
N MET A 217 -16.73 0.40 -8.90
CA MET A 217 -15.32 0.29 -8.53
C MET A 217 -15.13 -0.57 -7.28
N ILE A 218 -14.02 -1.29 -7.26
CA ILE A 218 -13.55 -1.95 -6.04
C ILE A 218 -13.11 -0.90 -5.03
N ALA A 219 -13.27 -1.21 -3.73
CA ALA A 219 -12.63 -0.41 -2.70
C ALA A 219 -11.11 -0.58 -2.81
N MET A 220 -10.39 0.53 -2.91
CA MET A 220 -8.94 0.52 -3.07
C MET A 220 -8.27 0.75 -1.71
N PRO A 221 -7.55 -0.24 -1.16
CA PRO A 221 -6.71 -0.02 0.02
C PRO A 221 -5.53 0.90 -0.32
N MET A 222 -5.14 1.74 0.62
CA MET A 222 -3.99 2.65 0.54
C MET A 222 -3.30 2.67 1.89
N ILE A 223 -1.98 2.83 1.90
CA ILE A 223 -1.21 2.89 3.15
C ILE A 223 -0.51 4.24 3.24
N ILE A 224 -0.58 4.86 4.41
CA ILE A 224 0.30 5.96 4.79
C ILE A 224 1.24 5.43 5.88
N VAL A 225 2.53 5.66 5.71
CA VAL A 225 3.53 5.37 6.74
C VAL A 225 4.09 6.69 7.26
N MET A 226 4.03 6.88 8.57
CA MET A 226 4.64 8.00 9.28
C MET A 226 5.68 7.42 10.23
N GLU A 227 6.94 7.36 9.80
CA GLU A 227 8.01 6.64 10.52
C GLU A 227 7.58 5.21 10.88
N HIS A 228 7.33 4.93 12.16
CA HIS A 228 6.92 3.62 12.65
C HIS A 228 5.41 3.36 12.52
N GLU A 229 4.59 4.38 12.25
CA GLU A 229 3.14 4.26 12.22
C GLU A 229 2.62 3.92 10.82
N TRP A 230 1.91 2.80 10.72
CA TRP A 230 1.24 2.36 9.49
C TRP A 230 -0.26 2.60 9.57
N LYS A 231 -0.79 3.40 8.66
CA LYS A 231 -2.21 3.77 8.58
C LYS A 231 -2.82 3.18 7.32
N LEU A 232 -3.81 2.31 7.47
CA LEU A 232 -4.58 1.78 6.35
C LEU A 232 -5.79 2.67 6.08
N LEU A 233 -5.96 3.04 4.82
CA LEU A 233 -7.13 3.74 4.32
C LEU A 233 -7.81 2.94 3.21
N PHE A 234 -9.13 3.06 3.11
CA PHE A 234 -9.87 2.57 1.94
C PHE A 234 -10.47 3.73 1.18
N ALA A 235 -10.15 3.85 -0.10
CA ALA A 235 -10.91 4.68 -1.02
C ALA A 235 -12.14 3.91 -1.52
N VAL A 236 -13.32 4.47 -1.28
CA VAL A 236 -14.61 3.87 -1.63
C VAL A 236 -15.36 4.80 -2.56
N ASP A 237 -15.72 4.28 -3.71
CA ASP A 237 -16.63 4.92 -4.65
C ASP A 237 -18.07 4.82 -4.14
N ARG A 238 -18.72 5.98 -3.96
CA ARG A 238 -20.12 6.11 -3.57
C ARG A 238 -21.04 6.51 -4.73
N GLY A 239 -20.51 6.52 -5.95
CA GLY A 239 -21.21 6.94 -7.17
C GLY A 239 -21.08 8.44 -7.42
N ASP A 240 -21.34 9.27 -6.41
CA ASP A 240 -21.21 10.73 -6.49
C ASP A 240 -19.83 11.27 -6.07
N SER A 241 -19.10 10.46 -5.30
CA SER A 241 -17.86 10.87 -4.64
C SER A 241 -16.97 9.67 -4.31
N ILE A 242 -15.67 9.93 -4.21
CA ILE A 242 -14.70 8.98 -3.65
C ILE A 242 -14.36 9.47 -2.25
N VAL A 243 -14.62 8.63 -1.24
CA VAL A 243 -14.29 8.94 0.17
C VAL A 243 -13.18 8.03 0.66
N SER A 244 -12.29 8.56 1.49
CA SER A 244 -11.27 7.76 2.18
C SER A 244 -11.64 7.55 3.64
N ALA A 245 -11.23 6.39 4.18
CA ALA A 245 -11.57 5.97 5.52
C ALA A 245 -10.40 5.24 6.19
N THR A 246 -9.93 5.76 7.32
CA THR A 246 -8.90 5.10 8.14
C THR A 246 -9.53 4.01 9.02
N ILE A 247 -8.83 2.88 9.12
CA ILE A 247 -9.07 1.84 10.14
C ILE A 247 -8.13 2.11 11.31
#